data_AF-A0A1F8X935-F1
#
_entry.id   AF-A0A1F8X935-F1
#
_cell.length_a   1.000
_cell.length_b   1.000
_cell.length_c   1.000
_cell.angle_alpha   90.00
_cell.angle_beta   90.00
_cell.angle_gamma   90.00
#
_symmetry.space_group_name_H-M   'P 1'
#
loop_
_entity.id
_entity.type
_entity.pdbx_description
1 polymer ?
#
loop_
_entity_poly.entity_id
_entity_poly.type
_entity_poly.pdbx_seq_one_letter_code
_entity_poly.pdbx_strand_id
1 'polypeptide(L)'
;MFFRRKESYDRESCLDSAAKAQAAGRVKKAIGHYKRVLEADPDDYYLVHAKIAPLLARMKKFDEAWESFRTAALRHLAAGFSQKALSLYSQAARFMPGNPDVWDAMAYVYVKTGQEGGRGADPVQGAAFFQERAPQGARD
;
A
#
# COMPACT_ATOMS: atom_id res chain seq x y z
N MET A 1 11.25 18.06 -24.09
CA MET A 1 11.71 18.27 -22.70
C MET A 1 10.78 19.27 -22.04
N PHE A 2 9.86 18.82 -21.17
CA PHE A 2 8.97 19.72 -20.43
C PHE A 2 9.48 19.90 -19.00
N PHE A 3 10.42 20.83 -18.82
CA PHE A 3 10.76 21.35 -17.50
C PHE A 3 9.73 22.42 -17.14
N ARG A 4 8.68 22.03 -16.40
CA ARG A 4 7.82 22.99 -15.70
C ARG A 4 8.39 23.22 -14.30
N ARG A 5 9.32 24.18 -14.17
CA ARG A 5 9.56 24.85 -12.89
C ARG A 5 8.27 25.59 -12.52
N LYS A 6 7.56 25.10 -11.49
CA LYS A 6 6.53 25.85 -10.78
C LYS A 6 7.12 26.22 -9.42
N GLU A 7 6.91 27.46 -9.00
CA GLU A 7 7.31 28.13 -7.74
C GLU A 7 7.55 27.19 -6.55
N SER A 8 8.51 27.52 -5.67
CA SER A 8 9.11 26.69 -4.60
C SER A 8 8.11 25.86 -3.75
N TYR A 9 7.49 24.86 -4.36
CA TYR A 9 6.90 23.74 -3.67
C TYR A 9 8.08 22.89 -3.24
N ASP A 10 8.56 23.18 -2.03
CA ASP A 10 9.57 22.36 -1.40
C ASP A 10 8.87 21.06 -0.96
N ARG A 11 8.82 20.12 -1.90
CA ARG A 11 8.23 18.78 -1.74
C ARG A 11 8.83 18.09 -0.53
N GLU A 12 10.12 18.28 -0.33
CA GLU A 12 10.87 17.80 0.82
C GLU A 12 10.34 18.41 2.12
N SER A 13 10.09 19.72 2.16
CA SER A 13 9.40 20.40 3.26
C SER A 13 7.98 19.85 3.48
N CYS A 14 7.25 19.48 2.43
CA CYS A 14 5.95 18.84 2.59
C CYS A 14 6.06 17.43 3.17
N LEU A 15 7.04 16.63 2.75
CA LEU A 15 7.31 15.31 3.33
C LEU A 15 7.75 15.42 4.79
N ASP A 16 8.63 16.36 5.12
CA ASP A 16 9.06 16.66 6.49
C ASP A 16 7.88 17.12 7.36
N SER A 17 7.06 18.04 6.84
CA SER A 17 5.83 18.49 7.52
C SER A 17 4.84 17.35 7.73
N ALA A 18 4.69 16.46 6.75
CA ALA A 18 3.85 15.27 6.86
C ALA A 18 4.36 14.32 7.94
N ALA A 19 5.67 14.05 7.95
CA ALA A 19 6.32 13.19 8.94
C ALA A 19 6.21 13.76 10.36
N LYS A 20 6.45 15.07 10.53
CA LYS A 20 6.27 15.79 11.81
C LYS A 20 4.83 15.74 12.28
N ALA A 21 3.87 16.01 11.39
CA ALA A 21 2.45 15.93 11.72
C ALA A 21 2.03 14.50 12.11
N GLN A 22 2.55 13.49 11.41
CA GLN A 22 2.31 12.08 11.70
C GLN A 22 2.88 11.69 13.07
N ALA A 23 4.12 12.08 13.37
CA ALA A 23 4.74 11.84 14.68
C ALA A 23 3.98 12.53 15.82
N ALA A 24 3.42 13.71 15.57
CA ALA A 24 2.57 14.44 16.51
C ALA A 24 1.13 13.88 16.62
N GLY A 25 0.81 12.76 15.97
CA GLY A 25 -0.54 12.17 15.96
C GLY A 25 -1.59 12.98 15.18
N ARG A 26 -1.18 14.02 14.45
CA ARG A 26 -2.05 14.90 13.65
C ARG A 26 -2.33 14.28 12.28
N VAL A 27 -2.98 13.12 12.29
CA VAL A 27 -3.20 12.25 11.11
C VAL A 27 -3.80 13.00 9.91
N LYS A 28 -4.84 13.83 10.14
CA LYS A 28 -5.47 14.63 9.07
C LYS A 28 -4.50 15.59 8.38
N LYS A 29 -3.63 16.26 9.16
CA LYS A 29 -2.63 17.19 8.61
C LYS A 29 -1.56 16.44 7.82
N ALA A 30 -1.09 15.30 8.35
CA ALA A 30 -0.12 14.46 7.65
C ALA A 30 -0.64 14.00 6.28
N ILE A 31 -1.88 13.50 6.22
CA ILE A 31 -2.55 13.11 4.97
C ILE A 31 -2.61 14.29 4.00
N GLY A 32 -2.97 15.49 4.46
CA GLY A 32 -3.02 16.68 3.62
C GLY A 32 -1.67 17.02 2.98
N HIS A 33 -0.58 16.96 3.75
CA HIS A 33 0.77 17.18 3.21
C HIS A 33 1.20 16.09 2.22
N TYR A 34 0.91 14.81 2.52
CA TYR A 34 1.22 13.72 1.59
C TYR A 34 0.41 13.81 0.28
N LYS A 35 -0.87 14.20 0.33
CA LYS A 35 -1.69 14.39 -0.88
C LYS A 35 -1.12 15.50 -1.77
N ARG A 36 -0.63 16.60 -1.20
CA ARG A 36 0.04 17.67 -1.97
C ARG A 36 1.29 17.16 -2.70
N VAL A 37 2.03 16.21 -2.11
CA VAL A 37 3.19 15.61 -2.78
C VAL A 37 2.74 14.78 -3.98
N LEU A 38 1.69 13.95 -3.80
CA LEU A 38 1.12 13.15 -4.87
C LEU A 38 0.47 13.99 -5.98
N GLU A 39 -0.12 15.14 -5.66
CA GLU A 39 -0.67 16.08 -6.64
C GLU A 39 0.44 16.74 -7.50
N ALA A 40 1.62 16.92 -6.93
CA ALA A 40 2.75 17.51 -7.64
C ALA A 40 3.45 16.50 -8.56
N ASP A 41 3.71 15.29 -8.07
CA ASP A 41 4.45 14.25 -8.79
C ASP A 41 3.84 12.85 -8.51
N PRO A 42 2.75 12.48 -9.21
CA PRO A 42 2.02 11.23 -8.96
C PRO A 42 2.83 9.96 -9.22
N ASP A 43 3.71 9.97 -10.23
CA ASP A 43 4.38 8.74 -10.70
C ASP A 43 5.67 8.44 -9.91
N ASP A 44 6.41 9.47 -9.53
CA ASP A 44 7.75 9.34 -8.91
C ASP A 44 7.65 9.00 -7.41
N TYR A 45 6.55 9.39 -6.76
CA TYR A 45 6.37 9.28 -5.31
C TYR A 45 5.39 8.19 -4.88
N TYR A 46 5.37 7.04 -5.58
CA TYR A 46 4.54 5.90 -5.19
C TYR A 46 4.79 5.43 -3.74
N LEU A 47 5.99 5.66 -3.19
CA LEU A 47 6.33 5.38 -1.80
C LEU A 47 5.50 6.20 -0.79
N VAL A 48 4.95 7.34 -1.20
CA VAL A 48 4.04 8.16 -0.37
C VAL A 48 2.71 7.44 -0.16
N HIS A 49 2.24 6.65 -1.14
CA HIS A 49 1.05 5.81 -0.96
C HIS A 49 1.24 4.79 0.16
N ALA A 50 2.43 4.20 0.32
CA ALA A 50 2.74 3.31 1.43
C ALA A 50 2.69 4.01 2.80
N LYS A 51 2.98 5.32 2.85
CA LYS A 51 2.92 6.12 4.09
C LYS A 51 1.49 6.56 4.43
N ILE A 52 0.70 6.93 3.43
CA ILE A 52 -0.66 7.45 3.62
C ILE A 52 -1.70 6.35 3.86
N ALA A 53 -1.51 5.15 3.30
CA ALA A 53 -2.44 4.03 3.42
C ALA A 53 -2.81 3.67 4.88
N PRO A 54 -1.85 3.43 5.80
CA PRO A 54 -2.18 3.13 7.20
C PRO A 54 -2.81 4.32 7.92
N LEU A 55 -2.52 5.56 7.52
CA LEU A 55 -3.14 6.76 8.09
C LEU A 55 -4.62 6.86 7.70
N LEU A 56 -4.93 6.58 6.44
CA LEU A 56 -6.30 6.51 5.93
C LEU A 56 -7.09 5.37 6.58
N ALA A 57 -6.47 4.20 6.73
CA ALA A 57 -7.09 3.04 7.37
C ALA A 57 -7.43 3.32 8.85
N ARG A 58 -6.53 3.98 9.60
CA ARG A 58 -6.79 4.44 10.98
C ARG A 58 -7.95 5.43 11.06
N MET A 59 -8.20 6.19 9.99
CA MET A 59 -9.34 7.09 9.87
C MET A 59 -10.62 6.41 9.37
N LYS A 60 -10.63 5.07 9.23
CA LYS A 60 -11.72 4.28 8.65
C LYS A 60 -12.06 4.64 7.19
N LYS A 61 -11.13 5.28 6.48
CA LYS A 61 -11.25 5.59 5.05
C LYS A 61 -10.72 4.41 4.24
N PHE A 62 -11.43 3.28 4.31
CA PHE A 62 -10.94 1.99 3.83
C PHE A 62 -10.73 1.96 2.32
N ASP A 63 -11.61 2.58 1.52
CA ASP A 63 -11.45 2.64 0.07
C ASP A 63 -10.19 3.41 -0.36
N GLU A 64 -9.99 4.61 0.19
CA GLU A 64 -8.78 5.41 -0.07
C GLU A 64 -7.51 4.71 0.42
N ALA A 65 -7.60 3.99 1.55
CA ALA A 65 -6.49 3.22 2.10
C ALA A 65 -6.14 2.04 1.19
N TRP A 66 -7.14 1.31 0.71
CA TRP A 66 -6.97 0.18 -0.20
C TRP A 66 -6.29 0.60 -1.49
N GLU A 67 -6.78 1.67 -2.13
CA GLU A 67 -6.18 2.18 -3.37
C GLU A 67 -4.71 2.57 -3.17
N SER A 68 -4.38 3.17 -2.02
CA SER A 68 -3.00 3.52 -1.67
C SER A 68 -2.14 2.28 -1.41
N PHE A 69 -2.63 1.28 -0.66
CA PHE A 69 -1.92 0.02 -0.47
C PHE A 69 -1.65 -0.68 -1.80
N ARG A 70 -2.68 -0.78 -2.64
CA ARG A 70 -2.61 -1.39 -3.96
C ARG A 70 -1.60 -0.70 -4.86
N THR A 71 -1.66 0.63 -4.96
CA THR A 71 -0.74 1.40 -5.80
C THR A 71 0.72 1.18 -5.39
N ALA A 72 1.03 1.27 -4.10
CA ALA A 72 2.39 1.06 -3.60
C ALA A 72 2.87 -0.38 -3.80
N ALA A 73 2.00 -1.36 -3.55
CA ALA A 73 2.33 -2.77 -3.71
C ALA A 73 2.55 -3.15 -5.18
N LEU A 74 1.70 -2.68 -6.10
CA LEU A 74 1.85 -2.92 -7.54
C LEU A 74 3.16 -2.34 -8.07
N ARG A 75 3.57 -1.15 -7.62
CA ARG A 75 4.87 -0.56 -8.00
C ARG A 75 6.04 -1.39 -7.48
N HIS A 76 5.95 -1.94 -6.27
CA HIS A 76 6.96 -2.89 -5.78
C HIS A 76 6.98 -4.20 -6.58
N LEU A 77 5.83 -4.74 -6.99
CA LEU A 77 5.76 -5.93 -7.86
C LEU A 77 6.35 -5.68 -9.25
N ALA A 78 6.09 -4.51 -9.82
CA ALA A 78 6.67 -4.11 -11.11
C ALA A 78 8.20 -4.03 -11.03
N ALA A 79 8.72 -3.63 -9.87
CA ALA A 79 10.15 -3.60 -9.58
C ALA A 79 10.73 -4.95 -9.09
N GLY A 80 9.95 -6.04 -9.10
CA GLY A 80 10.39 -7.38 -8.66
C GLY A 80 10.49 -7.56 -7.14
N PHE A 81 10.07 -6.58 -6.34
CA PHE A 81 10.11 -6.64 -4.88
C PHE A 81 8.85 -7.28 -4.27
N SER A 82 8.59 -8.54 -4.60
CA SER A 82 7.35 -9.22 -4.21
C SER A 82 7.13 -9.34 -2.71
N GLN A 83 8.20 -9.50 -1.91
CA GLN A 83 8.10 -9.50 -0.45
C GLN A 83 7.63 -8.14 0.11
N LYS A 84 8.06 -7.02 -0.50
CA LYS A 84 7.60 -5.68 -0.09
C LYS A 84 6.12 -5.49 -0.38
N ALA A 85 5.65 -5.99 -1.53
CA ALA A 85 4.23 -5.98 -1.88
C ALA A 85 3.38 -6.83 -0.92
N LEU A 86 3.81 -8.05 -0.60
CA LEU A 86 3.14 -8.90 0.38
C LEU A 86 3.07 -8.26 1.77
N SER A 87 4.12 -7.55 2.20
CA SER A 87 4.12 -6.82 3.46
C SER A 87 3.05 -5.71 3.49
N LEU A 88 2.91 -4.97 2.39
CA LEU A 88 1.88 -3.93 2.25
C LEU A 88 0.47 -4.53 2.26
N TYR A 89 0.22 -5.60 1.50
CA TYR A 89 -1.08 -6.26 1.51
C TYR A 89 -1.41 -6.93 2.86
N SER A 90 -0.42 -7.52 3.53
CA SER A 90 -0.58 -8.06 4.88
C SER A 90 -0.97 -6.95 5.87
N GLN A 91 -0.40 -5.75 5.72
CA GLN A 91 -0.81 -4.59 6.52
C GLN A 91 -2.25 -4.16 6.20
N ALA A 92 -2.64 -4.14 4.92
CA ALA A 92 -4.00 -3.85 4.50
C ALA A 92 -5.01 -4.85 5.12
N ALA A 93 -4.68 -6.14 5.13
CA ALA A 93 -5.53 -7.20 5.68
C ALA A 93 -5.77 -7.04 7.19
N ARG A 94 -4.79 -6.49 7.93
CA ARG A 94 -4.98 -6.18 9.37
C ARG A 94 -6.01 -5.08 9.62
N PHE A 95 -6.16 -4.14 8.69
CA PHE A 95 -7.16 -3.07 8.81
C PHE A 95 -8.50 -3.45 8.17
N MET A 96 -8.47 -4.25 7.10
CA MET A 96 -9.61 -4.59 6.26
C MET A 96 -9.70 -6.11 6.06
N PRO A 97 -9.85 -6.91 7.13
CA PRO A 97 -9.83 -8.38 7.01
C PRO A 97 -11.02 -8.94 6.22
N GLY A 98 -12.11 -8.18 6.11
CA GLY A 98 -13.30 -8.53 5.32
C GLY A 98 -13.29 -8.03 3.88
N ASN A 99 -12.23 -7.36 3.43
CA ASN A 99 -12.13 -6.95 2.02
C ASN A 99 -11.52 -8.09 1.19
N PRO A 100 -12.28 -8.74 0.28
CA PRO A 100 -11.78 -9.84 -0.53
C PRO A 100 -10.64 -9.42 -1.48
N ASP A 101 -10.65 -8.18 -1.98
CA ASP A 101 -9.63 -7.68 -2.91
C ASP A 101 -8.21 -7.73 -2.32
N VAL A 102 -8.11 -7.54 -1.00
CA VAL A 102 -6.83 -7.63 -0.28
C VAL A 102 -6.26 -9.03 -0.39
N TRP A 103 -7.11 -10.03 -0.20
CA TRP A 103 -6.71 -11.43 -0.21
C TRP A 103 -6.42 -11.92 -1.62
N ASP A 104 -7.23 -11.53 -2.60
CA ASP A 104 -6.99 -11.80 -4.02
C ASP A 104 -5.66 -11.22 -4.48
N ALA A 105 -5.33 -9.99 -4.06
CA ALA A 105 -4.06 -9.37 -4.38
C ALA A 105 -2.88 -10.14 -3.75
N MET A 106 -3.00 -10.62 -2.51
CA MET A 106 -1.97 -11.48 -1.90
C MET A 106 -1.80 -12.79 -2.65
N ALA A 107 -2.89 -13.45 -3.03
CA ALA A 107 -2.87 -14.69 -3.80
C ALA A 107 -2.17 -14.50 -5.15
N TYR A 108 -2.48 -13.40 -5.84
CA TYR A 108 -1.79 -13.02 -7.08
C TYR A 108 -0.28 -12.91 -6.90
N VAL A 109 0.20 -12.28 -5.80
CA VAL A 109 1.65 -12.19 -5.54
C VAL A 109 2.26 -13.58 -5.35
N TYR A 110 1.64 -14.44 -4.53
CA TYR A 110 2.16 -15.78 -4.29
C TYR A 110 2.28 -16.61 -5.58
N VAL A 111 1.23 -16.61 -6.41
CA VAL A 111 1.23 -17.31 -7.70
C VAL A 111 2.34 -16.78 -8.60
N LYS A 112 2.44 -15.45 -8.75
CA LYS A 112 3.48 -14.83 -9.59
C LYS A 112 4.89 -15.20 -9.11
N THR A 113 5.17 -15.11 -7.81
CA THR A 113 6.49 -15.45 -7.26
C THR A 113 6.81 -16.95 -7.32
N GLY A 114 5.79 -17.81 -7.20
CA GLY A 114 5.96 -19.25 -7.31
C GLY A 114 6.32 -19.70 -8.72
N GLN A 115 5.81 -18.98 -9.73
CA GLN A 115 6.17 -19.22 -11.14
C GLN A 115 7.58 -18.75 -11.49
N GLU A 116 8.06 -17.64 -10.89
CA GLU A 116 9.40 -17.08 -11.14
C GLU A 116 10.53 -17.87 -10.45
N GLY A 117 10.25 -18.63 -9.38
CA GLY A 117 11.25 -19.25 -8.51
C GLY A 117 11.69 -20.69 -8.83
N GLY A 118 11.08 -21.39 -9.79
CA GLY A 118 11.48 -22.75 -10.19
C GLY A 118 11.47 -23.84 -9.09
N ARG A 119 10.98 -23.53 -7.89
CA ARG A 119 10.64 -24.48 -6.83
C ARG A 119 9.29 -24.07 -6.31
N GLY A 120 8.31 -24.96 -6.44
CA GLY A 120 6.91 -24.72 -6.11
C GLY A 120 6.75 -23.97 -4.79
N ALA A 121 6.41 -22.69 -4.88
CA ALA A 121 5.76 -22.03 -3.75
C ALA A 121 4.41 -22.72 -3.64
N ASP A 122 4.33 -23.61 -2.65
CA ASP A 122 3.18 -24.46 -2.46
C ASP A 122 1.92 -23.57 -2.35
N PRO A 123 0.93 -23.71 -3.25
CA PRO A 123 -0.36 -23.04 -3.14
C PRO A 123 -0.99 -23.26 -1.76
N VAL A 124 -0.59 -24.32 -1.05
CA VAL A 124 -0.97 -24.61 0.33
C VAL A 124 -0.46 -23.55 1.31
N GLN A 125 0.69 -22.89 1.13
CA GLN A 125 1.09 -21.81 2.06
C GLN A 125 0.22 -20.56 1.89
N GLY A 126 -0.13 -20.21 0.64
CA GLY A 126 -1.12 -19.18 0.37
C GLY A 126 -2.46 -19.59 0.98
N ALA A 127 -3.01 -20.72 0.55
CA ALA A 127 -4.30 -21.23 0.99
C ALA A 127 -4.38 -21.48 2.51
N ALA A 128 -3.33 -21.96 3.17
CA ALA A 128 -3.26 -22.13 4.62
C ALA A 128 -3.20 -20.78 5.34
N PHE A 129 -2.43 -19.81 4.81
CA PHE A 129 -2.44 -18.43 5.32
C PHE A 129 -3.84 -17.81 5.23
N PHE A 130 -4.58 -18.08 4.15
CA PHE A 130 -5.98 -17.67 3.99
C PHE A 130 -6.95 -18.47 4.87
N GLN A 131 -6.76 -19.78 5.04
CA GLN A 131 -7.63 -20.65 5.85
C GLN A 131 -7.51 -20.37 7.35
N GLU A 132 -6.33 -19.98 7.83
CA GLU A 132 -6.08 -19.76 9.27
C GLU A 132 -6.47 -18.35 9.74
N ARG A 133 -6.65 -17.39 8.81
CA ARG A 133 -6.85 -15.96 9.14
C ARG A 133 -8.00 -15.25 8.43
N ALA A 134 -8.66 -15.87 7.46
CA ALA A 134 -9.92 -15.31 6.94
C ALA A 134 -11.00 -15.39 8.04
N PRO A 135 -11.78 -14.32 8.29
CA PRO A 135 -12.92 -14.40 9.19
C PRO A 135 -13.91 -15.45 8.64
N GLN A 136 -14.49 -16.26 9.52
CA GLN A 136 -15.33 -17.42 9.18
C GLN A 136 -16.57 -17.13 8.31
N GLY A 137 -16.84 -15.87 7.93
CA GLY A 137 -18.01 -15.46 7.15
C GLY A 137 -17.77 -15.14 5.66
N ALA A 138 -16.59 -15.45 5.10
CA ALA A 138 -16.31 -15.24 3.67
C ALA A 138 -16.58 -16.48 2.80
N ARG A 139 -17.34 -17.46 3.32
CA ARG A 139 -17.56 -18.79 2.70
C ARG A 139 -18.98 -19.05 2.21
N ASP A 140 -19.85 -18.04 2.19
CA ASP A 140 -21.24 -18.20 1.75
C ASP A 140 -21.46 -17.69 0.32
#